data_AF-A0A6P4A1D9-F1
#
_entry.id   AF-A0A6P4A1D9-F1
#
_cell.length_a   1.000
_cell.length_b   1.000
_cell.length_c   1.000
_cell.angle_alpha   90.00
_cell.angle_beta   90.00
_cell.angle_gamma   90.00
#
_symmetry.space_group_name_H-M   'P 1'
#
loop_
_entity.id
_entity.type
_entity.pdbx_description
1 polymer ?
#
loop_
_entity_poly.entity_id
_entity_poly.type
_entity_poly.pdbx_seq_one_letter_code
_entity_poly.pdbx_strand_id
1 'polypeptide(L)'
;MAFHSALALSIPFSFVPCRSNHQTLGVRTKPSLALFKLVNPLNAPRFGAKPTGFSSNPTLFLRRFRARSSLGDAADDEPPPLVGEDSAVFELAKQKIASWVYFSVILGTVLYVLDVVWIDNSTGFGKAFIDAVSGLSDGHEVVMLILIMIFATVHSGLASLRDLGEQLIGERAFRVLFAGISLPLAVSTIVYFINHRYDGQQLWMLQNVPGVHQLVWLSSFISFFFLYPSTFNLLEVAAVDKPKMHLWETGIMRITRHPQMVGQVIWCLAHTVWIGNSFFPH
;
A
#
# COMPACT_ATOMS: atom_id res chain seq x y z
N MET A 1 26.73 -37.75 -33.71
CA MET A 1 25.35 -37.22 -33.47
C MET A 1 25.42 -36.27 -32.28
N ALA A 2 24.89 -35.05 -32.44
CA ALA A 2 24.74 -33.96 -31.45
C ALA A 2 26.06 -33.38 -30.88
N PHE A 3 26.60 -32.23 -31.33
CA PHE A 3 26.12 -30.84 -31.10
C PHE A 3 25.56 -30.60 -29.69
N HIS A 4 26.28 -29.83 -28.86
CA HIS A 4 25.76 -28.58 -28.28
C HIS A 4 26.89 -27.82 -27.56
N SER A 5 27.09 -26.60 -28.05
CA SER A 5 27.86 -25.51 -27.48
C SER A 5 27.19 -24.97 -26.21
N ALA A 6 27.99 -24.56 -25.22
CA ALA A 6 27.59 -23.54 -24.25
C ALA A 6 28.81 -22.69 -23.90
N LEU A 7 28.88 -21.53 -24.54
CA LEU A 7 29.80 -20.44 -24.24
C LEU A 7 29.53 -19.94 -22.81
N ALA A 8 30.52 -20.12 -21.95
CA ALA A 8 30.62 -19.41 -20.67
C ALA A 8 31.01 -17.96 -20.95
N LEU A 9 30.05 -17.04 -20.82
CA LEU A 9 30.31 -15.60 -20.75
C LEU A 9 30.43 -15.22 -19.27
N SER A 10 31.65 -15.38 -18.74
CA SER A 10 32.10 -14.77 -17.50
C SER A 10 32.35 -13.28 -17.74
N ILE A 11 31.56 -12.40 -17.11
CA ILE A 11 31.85 -10.97 -17.01
C ILE A 11 32.48 -10.74 -15.62
N PRO A 12 33.77 -10.41 -15.52
CA PRO A 12 34.34 -9.90 -14.28
C PRO A 12 34.10 -8.38 -14.22
N PHE A 13 33.25 -7.93 -13.30
CA PHE A 13 33.24 -6.51 -12.93
C PHE A 13 34.49 -6.23 -12.10
N SER A 14 35.43 -5.53 -12.72
CA SER A 14 36.70 -5.12 -12.13
C SER A 14 36.49 -4.12 -11.00
N PHE A 15 37.04 -4.47 -9.83
CA PHE A 15 37.33 -3.56 -8.73
C PHE A 15 38.39 -2.54 -9.15
N VAL A 16 38.16 -1.26 -8.87
CA VAL A 16 39.22 -0.24 -8.76
C VAL A 16 38.96 0.59 -7.49
N PRO A 17 39.92 0.67 -6.54
CA PRO A 17 39.79 1.49 -5.35
C PRO A 17 40.24 2.92 -5.67
N CYS A 18 39.44 3.93 -5.30
CA CYS A 18 39.91 5.32 -5.31
C CYS A 18 40.00 5.89 -3.89
N ARG A 19 41.16 6.46 -3.67
CA ARG A 19 41.83 6.81 -2.42
C ARG A 19 41.29 8.12 -1.84
N SER A 20 41.08 8.13 -0.52
CA SER A 20 40.83 9.31 0.31
C SER A 20 41.91 10.38 0.14
N ASN A 21 41.49 11.65 0.06
CA ASN A 21 42.36 12.75 0.43
C ASN A 21 41.59 13.78 1.26
N HIS A 22 41.91 13.84 2.54
CA HIS A 22 41.51 14.91 3.45
C HIS A 22 42.20 16.22 3.05
N GLN A 23 41.42 17.30 2.90
CA GLN A 23 41.89 18.63 3.27
C GLN A 23 40.81 19.37 4.06
N THR A 24 41.12 19.52 5.34
CA THR A 24 40.50 20.40 6.33
C THR A 24 40.76 21.87 5.99
N LEU A 25 39.71 22.69 5.97
CA LEU A 25 39.82 24.12 6.23
C LEU A 25 38.65 24.53 7.11
N GLY A 26 38.94 24.70 8.40
CA GLY A 26 37.96 25.09 9.40
C GLY A 26 37.60 26.56 9.29
N VAL A 27 36.31 26.87 9.42
CA VAL A 27 35.86 28.16 9.90
C VAL A 27 34.91 27.92 11.07
N ARG A 28 35.34 28.43 12.22
CA ARG A 28 34.73 28.35 13.53
C ARG A 28 33.75 29.52 13.69
N THR A 29 32.47 29.25 13.82
CA THR A 29 31.49 30.17 14.45
C THR A 29 30.44 29.39 15.23
N LYS A 30 30.48 29.53 16.56
CA LYS A 30 29.36 29.34 17.52
C LYS A 30 28.97 30.74 18.03
N PRO A 31 27.86 30.95 18.78
CA PRO A 31 26.71 30.08 19.12
C PRO A 31 25.34 30.79 18.93
N SER A 32 24.22 30.12 19.19
CA SER A 32 23.20 30.54 20.18
C SER A 32 21.94 29.67 20.09
N LEU A 33 21.58 29.07 21.23
CA LEU A 33 20.33 28.35 21.50
C LEU A 33 19.22 29.37 21.78
N ALA A 34 18.11 29.32 21.04
CA ALA A 34 16.87 29.99 21.41
C ALA A 34 15.69 29.02 21.30
N LEU A 35 15.21 28.67 22.49
CA LEU A 35 14.05 27.86 22.84
C LEU A 35 12.75 28.50 22.31
N PHE A 36 12.07 27.88 21.34
CA PHE A 36 10.72 28.30 20.96
C PHE A 36 9.69 27.70 21.93
N LYS A 37 8.99 28.62 22.61
CA LYS A 37 7.94 28.37 23.60
C LYS A 37 6.66 27.86 22.96
N LEU A 38 6.08 26.86 23.63
CA LEU A 38 4.73 26.35 23.54
C LEU A 38 3.69 27.46 23.80
N VAL A 39 2.69 27.61 22.91
CA VAL A 39 1.54 28.49 23.11
C VAL A 39 0.33 27.66 23.54
N ASN A 40 -0.12 27.90 24.78
CA ASN A 40 -1.45 27.50 25.28
C ASN A 40 -2.47 28.60 24.94
N PRO A 41 -3.71 28.27 24.52
CA PRO A 41 -4.82 29.21 24.56
C PRO A 41 -5.76 28.89 25.75
N LEU A 42 -5.71 29.75 26.76
CA LEU A 42 -6.80 29.94 27.73
C LEU A 42 -7.40 31.32 27.47
N ASN A 43 -8.65 31.38 27.01
CA ASN A 43 -9.56 32.46 27.37
C ASN A 43 -11.01 32.06 27.12
N ALA A 44 -11.76 31.94 28.22
CA ALA A 44 -13.21 31.83 28.28
C ALA A 44 -13.76 33.10 28.94
N PRO A 45 -14.92 33.65 28.53
CA PRO A 45 -15.56 34.74 29.25
C PRO A 45 -16.46 34.20 30.38
N ARG A 46 -16.36 34.85 31.55
CA ARG A 46 -17.23 34.65 32.73
C ARG A 46 -18.45 35.58 32.66
N PHE A 47 -19.63 35.07 32.99
CA PHE A 47 -20.72 35.84 33.59
C PHE A 47 -21.30 35.06 34.79
N GLY A 48 -21.64 35.78 35.86
CA GLY A 48 -21.71 35.29 37.24
C GLY A 48 -23.02 34.66 37.73
N ALA A 49 -22.93 34.26 39.00
CA ALA A 49 -23.81 33.48 39.90
C ALA A 49 -25.28 33.95 40.02
N LYS A 50 -26.27 33.16 40.48
CA LYS A 50 -26.39 32.41 41.76
C LYS A 50 -27.44 31.26 41.72
N PRO A 51 -27.51 30.39 42.75
CA PRO A 51 -28.19 29.09 42.71
C PRO A 51 -29.54 29.03 43.48
N THR A 52 -30.45 28.21 42.97
CA THR A 52 -31.55 27.49 43.64
C THR A 52 -31.79 26.25 42.75
N GLY A 53 -32.03 25.01 43.17
CA GLY A 53 -32.72 24.44 44.31
C GLY A 53 -33.63 23.33 43.76
N PHE A 54 -33.27 22.07 44.04
CA PHE A 54 -34.12 20.87 44.06
C PHE A 54 -34.80 20.29 42.79
N SER A 55 -34.57 18.98 42.64
CA SER A 55 -35.57 17.91 42.42
C SER A 55 -35.42 17.08 41.15
N SER A 56 -35.20 15.79 41.40
CA SER A 56 -35.11 14.64 40.51
C SER A 56 -36.48 14.19 39.97
N ASN A 57 -36.56 13.90 38.67
CA ASN A 57 -37.39 12.82 38.07
C ASN A 57 -37.03 12.64 36.58
N PRO A 58 -36.74 11.43 36.08
CA PRO A 58 -36.58 11.19 34.65
C PRO A 58 -37.91 10.73 34.04
N THR A 59 -38.53 11.55 33.19
CA THR A 59 -39.65 11.14 32.36
C THR A 59 -39.15 10.73 30.97
N LEU A 60 -39.14 9.42 30.74
CA LEU A 60 -39.00 8.78 29.43
C LEU A 60 -40.14 9.21 28.51
N PHE A 61 -39.85 10.09 27.55
CA PHE A 61 -40.79 10.44 26.47
C PHE A 61 -40.52 9.54 25.26
N LEU A 62 -41.15 8.36 25.26
CA LEU A 62 -41.12 7.45 24.12
C LEU A 62 -42.02 8.00 23.00
N ARG A 63 -41.46 8.79 22.08
CA ARG A 63 -42.18 9.29 20.90
C ARG A 63 -42.34 8.17 19.88
N ARG A 64 -43.44 7.42 20.00
CA ARG A 64 -43.91 6.42 19.04
C ARG A 64 -44.35 7.13 17.76
N PHE A 65 -43.44 7.31 16.80
CA PHE A 65 -43.82 7.72 15.45
C PHE A 65 -44.42 6.52 14.70
N ARG A 66 -45.75 6.54 14.60
CA ARG A 66 -46.51 5.69 13.68
C ARG A 66 -46.47 6.35 12.31
N ALA A 67 -45.56 5.89 11.44
CA ALA A 67 -45.55 6.31 10.05
C ALA A 67 -46.79 5.74 9.35
N ARG A 68 -47.70 6.64 8.99
CA ARG A 68 -48.87 6.38 8.15
C ARG A 68 -48.38 6.41 6.70
N SER A 69 -48.46 5.27 6.03
CA SER A 69 -48.20 5.15 4.59
C SER A 69 -49.22 5.99 3.82
N SER A 70 -48.78 7.14 3.30
CA SER A 70 -49.47 7.83 2.23
C SER A 70 -49.01 7.20 0.93
N LEU A 71 -49.93 6.53 0.22
CA LEU A 71 -49.76 6.18 -1.18
C LEU A 71 -49.39 7.47 -1.93
N GLY A 72 -48.20 7.49 -2.51
CA GLY A 72 -47.78 8.43 -3.53
C GLY A 72 -47.07 7.60 -4.58
N ASP A 73 -47.63 7.58 -5.79
CA ASP A 73 -47.01 7.03 -6.98
C ASP A 73 -45.61 7.63 -7.17
N ALA A 74 -44.59 6.86 -6.80
CA ALA A 74 -43.23 7.04 -7.27
C ALA A 74 -42.82 5.69 -7.83
N ALA A 75 -42.83 5.62 -9.16
CA ALA A 75 -42.40 4.46 -9.92
C ALA A 75 -40.98 4.05 -9.49
N ASP A 76 -40.87 2.80 -9.07
CA ASP A 76 -39.76 1.86 -9.26
C ASP A 76 -38.38 2.46 -9.55
N ASP A 77 -37.68 2.87 -8.50
CA ASP A 77 -36.22 2.83 -8.41
C ASP A 77 -35.84 2.31 -7.01
N GLU A 78 -36.40 1.15 -6.64
CA GLU A 78 -35.84 0.36 -5.53
C GLU A 78 -34.46 -0.15 -5.99
N PRO A 79 -33.37 0.18 -5.28
CA PRO A 79 -32.06 -0.36 -5.62
C PRO A 79 -32.15 -1.89 -5.63
N PRO A 80 -31.55 -2.57 -6.63
CA PRO A 80 -31.62 -4.01 -6.72
C PRO A 80 -31.20 -4.63 -5.38
N PRO A 81 -31.88 -5.69 -4.91
CA PRO A 81 -31.59 -6.30 -3.63
C PRO A 81 -30.09 -6.63 -3.55
N LEU A 82 -29.47 -6.26 -2.43
CA LEU A 82 -28.09 -6.59 -2.11
C LEU A 82 -27.97 -8.11 -1.91
N VAL A 83 -27.81 -8.84 -3.02
CA VAL A 83 -27.60 -10.29 -3.02
C VAL A 83 -26.12 -10.56 -2.81
N GLY A 84 -25.77 -11.35 -1.80
CA GLY A 84 -24.40 -11.79 -1.63
C GLY A 84 -23.97 -12.78 -2.71
N GLU A 85 -22.84 -12.50 -3.33
CA GLU A 85 -22.21 -13.35 -4.33
C GLU A 85 -21.31 -14.39 -3.67
N ASP A 86 -21.00 -15.45 -4.42
CA ASP A 86 -20.11 -16.50 -3.97
C ASP A 86 -18.64 -16.04 -4.11
N SER A 87 -17.89 -16.02 -3.01
CA SER A 87 -16.47 -15.64 -3.04
C SER A 87 -15.69 -16.60 -3.94
N ALA A 88 -15.10 -16.04 -4.98
CA ALA A 88 -14.10 -16.71 -5.79
C ALA A 88 -14.58 -17.84 -6.71
N VAL A 89 -15.85 -17.80 -7.13
CA VAL A 89 -16.38 -18.69 -8.17
C VAL A 89 -15.93 -18.23 -9.57
N PHE A 90 -14.94 -18.92 -10.13
CA PHE A 90 -14.38 -18.58 -11.45
C PHE A 90 -14.94 -19.47 -12.55
N GLU A 91 -15.95 -18.95 -13.25
CA GLU A 91 -16.53 -19.67 -14.38
C GLU A 91 -15.78 -19.36 -15.67
N LEU A 92 -14.77 -20.17 -15.98
CA LEU A 92 -13.99 -20.09 -17.22
C LEU A 92 -14.89 -20.02 -18.47
N ALA A 93 -16.01 -20.75 -18.48
CA ALA A 93 -16.95 -20.79 -19.61
C ALA A 93 -17.69 -19.45 -19.85
N LYS A 94 -17.80 -18.58 -18.85
CA LYS A 94 -18.44 -17.26 -18.97
C LYS A 94 -17.46 -16.16 -19.41
N GLN A 95 -16.16 -16.47 -19.48
CA GLN A 95 -15.12 -15.49 -19.81
C GLN A 95 -15.02 -15.25 -21.31
N LYS A 96 -15.10 -13.99 -21.74
CA LYS A 96 -14.88 -13.60 -23.13
C LYS A 96 -13.39 -13.44 -23.39
N ILE A 97 -12.85 -14.20 -24.35
CA ILE A 97 -11.43 -14.13 -24.77
C ILE A 97 -11.05 -12.69 -25.18
N ALA A 98 -11.97 -11.95 -25.80
CA ALA A 98 -11.76 -10.55 -26.17
C ALA A 98 -11.39 -9.66 -24.95
N SER A 99 -12.04 -9.86 -23.79
CA SER A 99 -11.73 -9.09 -22.57
C SER A 99 -10.32 -9.35 -22.06
N TRP A 100 -9.81 -10.58 -22.21
CA TRP A 100 -8.45 -10.95 -21.85
C TRP A 100 -7.40 -10.33 -22.78
N VAL A 101 -7.73 -10.19 -24.08
CA VAL A 101 -6.89 -9.45 -25.03
C VAL A 101 -6.86 -7.96 -24.66
N TYR A 102 -8.01 -7.34 -24.41
CA TYR A 102 -8.07 -5.94 -23.97
C TYR A 102 -7.29 -5.71 -22.67
N PHE A 103 -7.49 -6.58 -21.67
CA PHE A 103 -6.74 -6.55 -20.43
C PHE A 103 -5.22 -6.63 -20.66
N SER A 104 -4.77 -7.57 -21.49
CA SER A 104 -3.34 -7.76 -21.77
C SER A 104 -2.73 -6.56 -22.49
N VAL A 105 -3.45 -5.96 -23.45
CA VAL A 105 -3.01 -4.77 -24.17
C VAL A 105 -2.94 -3.56 -23.23
N ILE A 106 -3.97 -3.34 -22.41
CA ILE A 106 -4.01 -2.23 -21.44
C ILE A 106 -2.90 -2.39 -20.41
N LEU A 107 -2.78 -3.58 -19.81
CA LEU A 107 -1.75 -3.88 -18.82
C LEU A 107 -0.36 -3.72 -19.43
N GLY A 108 -0.10 -4.27 -20.62
CA GLY A 108 1.17 -4.10 -21.33
C GLY A 108 1.51 -2.64 -21.60
N THR A 109 0.51 -1.84 -21.99
CA THR A 109 0.68 -0.39 -22.22
C THR A 109 1.04 0.33 -20.92
N VAL A 110 0.33 0.05 -19.83
CA VAL A 110 0.59 0.66 -18.52
C VAL A 110 1.99 0.29 -18.02
N LEU A 111 2.37 -0.98 -18.14
CA LEU A 111 3.70 -1.44 -17.75
C LEU A 111 4.81 -0.83 -18.62
N TYR A 112 4.59 -0.68 -19.92
CA TYR A 112 5.53 -0.01 -20.81
C TYR A 112 5.69 1.49 -20.48
N VAL A 113 4.59 2.19 -20.19
CA VAL A 113 4.67 3.59 -19.74
C VAL A 113 5.41 3.69 -18.41
N LEU A 114 5.11 2.81 -17.45
CA LEU A 114 5.82 2.76 -16.17
C LEU A 114 7.32 2.51 -16.38
N ASP A 115 7.67 1.61 -17.29
CA ASP A 115 9.05 1.32 -17.64
C ASP A 115 9.76 2.58 -18.16
N VAL A 116 9.25 3.19 -19.23
CA VAL A 116 9.88 4.35 -19.88
C VAL A 116 9.90 5.59 -18.98
N VAL A 117 8.80 5.88 -18.28
CA VAL A 117 8.64 7.12 -17.51
C VAL A 117 9.26 7.03 -16.12
N TRP A 118 9.40 5.83 -15.55
CA TRP A 118 9.86 5.68 -14.17
C TRP A 118 11.06 4.77 -13.99
N ILE A 119 11.06 3.57 -14.59
CA ILE A 119 12.08 2.54 -14.29
C ILE A 119 13.35 2.73 -15.13
N ASP A 120 13.22 3.13 -16.39
CA ASP A 120 14.34 3.25 -17.32
C ASP A 120 15.38 4.25 -16.80
N ASN A 121 16.65 3.87 -16.87
CA ASN A 121 17.74 4.70 -16.32
C ASN A 121 18.08 5.93 -17.17
N SER A 122 17.64 5.97 -18.43
CA SER A 122 17.92 7.05 -19.36
C SER A 122 16.77 8.05 -19.47
N THR A 123 15.53 7.58 -19.44
CA THR A 123 14.33 8.42 -19.59
C THR A 123 13.50 8.54 -18.31
N GLY A 124 13.65 7.62 -17.37
CA GLY A 124 12.79 7.50 -16.20
C GLY A 124 13.17 8.42 -15.04
N PHE A 125 12.15 8.82 -14.27
CA PHE A 125 12.33 9.66 -13.08
C PHE A 125 12.67 8.88 -11.80
N GLY A 126 12.54 7.55 -11.80
CA GLY A 126 12.69 6.73 -10.60
C GLY A 126 14.08 6.81 -9.99
N LYS A 127 15.14 6.88 -10.82
CA LYS A 127 16.51 7.08 -10.33
C LYS A 127 16.67 8.43 -9.63
N ALA A 128 16.23 9.52 -10.27
CA ALA A 128 16.30 10.85 -9.67
C ALA A 128 15.51 10.94 -8.37
N PHE A 129 14.36 10.25 -8.28
CA PHE A 129 13.59 10.14 -7.06
C PHE A 129 14.37 9.41 -5.95
N ILE A 130 14.95 8.24 -6.23
CA ILE A 130 15.77 7.50 -5.26
C ILE A 130 17.00 8.31 -4.84
N ASP A 131 17.69 8.95 -5.78
CA ASP A 131 18.88 9.78 -5.51
C ASP A 131 18.51 10.97 -4.61
N ALA A 132 17.36 11.61 -4.84
CA ALA A 132 16.89 12.70 -4.00
C ALA A 132 16.57 12.27 -2.56
N VAL A 133 15.94 11.10 -2.39
CA VAL A 133 15.65 10.56 -1.04
C VAL A 133 16.94 10.08 -0.37
N SER A 134 17.85 9.46 -1.12
CA SER A 134 19.15 9.00 -0.61
C SER A 134 20.05 10.17 -0.21
N GLY A 135 19.89 11.35 -0.83
CA GLY A 135 20.57 12.57 -0.42
C GLY A 135 20.18 13.10 0.96
N LEU A 136 19.14 12.55 1.60
CA LEU A 136 18.71 12.96 2.95
C LEU A 136 19.46 12.24 4.08
N SER A 137 20.10 11.10 3.81
CA SER A 137 20.82 10.32 4.82
C SER A 137 21.85 9.38 4.21
N ASP A 138 23.01 9.24 4.87
CA ASP A 138 24.03 8.27 4.50
C ASP A 138 23.64 6.81 4.86
N GLY A 139 22.64 6.61 5.72
CA GLY A 139 22.19 5.29 6.16
C GLY A 139 21.07 4.73 5.28
N HIS A 140 21.31 3.58 4.64
CA HIS A 140 20.33 2.95 3.75
C HIS A 140 19.04 2.55 4.47
N GLU A 141 19.09 2.30 5.77
CA GLU A 141 17.95 1.99 6.62
C GLU A 141 17.03 3.20 6.81
N VAL A 142 17.62 4.39 7.00
CA VAL A 142 16.88 5.65 7.13
C VAL A 142 16.23 6.00 5.79
N VAL A 143 16.96 5.83 4.68
CA VAL A 143 16.41 6.01 3.34
C VAL A 143 15.25 5.06 3.08
N MET A 144 15.39 3.78 3.45
CA MET A 144 14.32 2.78 3.34
C MET A 144 13.08 3.19 4.14
N LEU A 145 13.27 3.66 5.38
CA LEU A 145 12.16 4.14 6.22
C LEU A 145 11.45 5.34 5.59
N ILE A 146 12.20 6.30 5.02
CA ILE A 146 11.62 7.46 4.33
C ILE A 146 10.81 7.00 3.11
N LEU A 147 11.33 6.06 2.30
CA LEU A 147 10.61 5.51 1.15
C LEU A 147 9.29 4.84 1.56
N ILE A 148 9.31 4.04 2.64
CA ILE A 148 8.10 3.41 3.20
C ILE A 148 7.11 4.49 3.65
N MET A 149 7.57 5.54 4.32
CA MET A 149 6.70 6.62 4.78
C MET A 149 6.09 7.41 3.62
N ILE A 150 6.88 7.73 2.59
CA ILE A 150 6.38 8.38 1.36
C ILE A 150 5.31 7.49 0.72
N PHE A 151 5.59 6.21 0.51
CA PHE A 151 4.64 5.28 -0.07
C PHE A 151 3.36 5.16 0.79
N ALA A 152 3.50 4.96 2.10
CA ALA A 152 2.38 4.81 3.01
C ALA A 152 1.51 6.06 3.06
N THR A 153 2.10 7.25 3.13
CA THR A 153 1.37 8.52 3.13
C THR A 153 0.65 8.75 1.81
N VAL A 154 1.32 8.56 0.67
CA VAL A 154 0.69 8.80 -0.64
C VAL A 154 -0.39 7.75 -0.92
N HIS A 155 -0.12 6.46 -0.69
CA HIS A 155 -1.07 5.38 -0.92
C HIS A 155 -2.30 5.48 0.00
N SER A 156 -2.08 5.67 1.30
CA SER A 156 -3.18 5.80 2.27
C SER A 156 -3.93 7.12 2.09
N GLY A 157 -3.21 8.20 1.76
CA GLY A 157 -3.78 9.52 1.44
C GLY A 157 -4.72 9.44 0.24
N LEU A 158 -4.25 8.90 -0.88
CA LEU A 158 -5.08 8.65 -2.06
C LEU A 158 -6.26 7.71 -1.73
N ALA A 159 -6.06 6.68 -0.91
CA ALA A 159 -7.16 5.78 -0.53
C ALA A 159 -8.25 6.50 0.27
N SER A 160 -7.85 7.40 1.17
CA SER A 160 -8.78 8.21 1.96
C SER A 160 -9.53 9.25 1.14
N LEU A 161 -8.96 9.71 0.02
CA LEU A 161 -9.56 10.69 -0.88
C LEU A 161 -10.43 10.06 -1.98
N ARG A 162 -10.61 8.73 -1.96
CA ARG A 162 -11.33 8.01 -3.01
C ARG A 162 -12.73 8.57 -3.25
N ASP A 163 -13.54 8.70 -2.21
CA ASP A 163 -14.94 9.10 -2.38
C ASP A 163 -15.07 10.50 -3.02
N LEU A 164 -14.16 11.42 -2.69
CA LEU A 164 -14.07 12.75 -3.31
C LEU A 164 -13.52 12.68 -4.73
N GLY A 165 -12.48 11.89 -4.96
CA GLY A 165 -11.86 11.73 -6.27
C GLY A 165 -12.79 11.08 -7.30
N GLU A 166 -13.54 10.06 -6.89
CA GLU A 166 -14.53 9.39 -7.75
C GLU A 166 -15.67 10.33 -8.14
N GLN A 167 -16.09 11.25 -7.25
CA GLN A 167 -17.08 12.28 -7.56
C GLN A 167 -16.57 13.34 -8.56
N LEU A 168 -15.28 13.67 -8.54
CA LEU A 168 -14.70 14.74 -9.35
C LEU A 168 -14.30 14.28 -10.76
N ILE A 169 -13.59 13.14 -10.87
CA ILE A 169 -13.00 12.67 -12.13
C ILE A 169 -13.57 11.33 -12.60
N GLY A 170 -14.45 10.71 -11.81
CA GLY A 170 -15.03 9.40 -12.08
C GLY A 170 -14.19 8.23 -11.58
N GLU A 171 -14.87 7.12 -11.27
CA GLU A 171 -14.29 5.89 -10.68
C GLU A 171 -13.06 5.35 -11.44
N ARG A 172 -13.17 5.25 -12.77
CA ARG A 172 -12.10 4.69 -13.60
C ARG A 172 -10.87 5.60 -13.63
N ALA A 173 -11.06 6.90 -13.84
CA ALA A 173 -9.96 7.85 -13.89
C ALA A 173 -9.25 7.93 -12.54
N PHE A 174 -10.01 7.91 -11.44
CA PHE A 174 -9.44 7.88 -10.10
C PHE A 174 -8.61 6.61 -9.86
N ARG A 175 -9.07 5.43 -10.28
CA ARG A 175 -8.30 4.18 -10.19
C ARG A 175 -7.00 4.22 -10.98
N VAL A 176 -7.04 4.75 -12.21
CA VAL A 176 -5.84 4.91 -13.04
C VAL A 176 -4.86 5.89 -12.40
N LEU A 177 -5.34 7.00 -11.84
CA LEU A 177 -4.50 7.95 -11.10
C LEU A 177 -3.90 7.30 -9.85
N PHE A 178 -4.72 6.61 -9.07
CA PHE A 178 -4.31 5.91 -7.85
C PHE A 178 -3.20 4.89 -8.15
N ALA A 179 -3.41 4.05 -9.16
CA ALA A 179 -2.44 3.04 -9.60
C ALA A 179 -1.20 3.71 -10.22
N GLY A 180 -1.39 4.75 -11.03
CA GLY A 180 -0.32 5.47 -11.71
C GLY A 180 0.63 6.20 -10.76
N ILE A 181 0.20 6.57 -9.55
CA ILE A 181 1.06 7.15 -8.52
C ILE A 181 1.59 6.06 -7.57
N SER A 182 0.74 5.11 -7.17
CA SER A 182 1.12 4.07 -6.21
C SER A 182 2.12 3.06 -6.78
N LEU A 183 1.97 2.65 -8.04
CA LEU A 183 2.86 1.65 -8.67
C LEU A 183 4.32 2.14 -8.76
N PRO A 184 4.62 3.35 -9.29
CA PRO A 184 5.98 3.86 -9.30
C PRO A 184 6.63 3.91 -7.92
N LEU A 185 5.90 4.42 -6.91
CA LEU A 185 6.41 4.51 -5.54
C LEU A 185 6.63 3.13 -4.91
N ALA A 186 5.73 2.18 -5.17
CA ALA A 186 5.87 0.80 -4.70
C ALA A 186 7.09 0.12 -5.34
N VAL A 187 7.24 0.23 -6.67
CA VAL A 187 8.37 -0.35 -7.40
C VAL A 187 9.69 0.24 -6.90
N SER A 188 9.80 1.57 -6.77
CA SER A 188 10.99 2.22 -6.21
C SER A 188 11.33 1.69 -4.81
N THR A 189 10.33 1.58 -3.94
CA THR A 189 10.53 1.08 -2.56
C THR A 189 10.98 -0.39 -2.56
N ILE A 190 10.37 -1.24 -3.39
CA ILE A 190 10.71 -2.67 -3.49
C ILE A 190 12.12 -2.88 -4.07
N VAL A 191 12.46 -2.17 -5.15
CA VAL A 191 13.79 -2.27 -5.77
C VAL A 191 14.86 -1.80 -4.80
N TYR A 192 14.65 -0.68 -4.12
CA TYR A 192 15.57 -0.18 -3.11
C TYR A 192 15.74 -1.19 -1.97
N PHE A 193 14.64 -1.75 -1.47
CA PHE A 193 14.66 -2.80 -0.46
C PHE A 193 15.48 -4.01 -0.90
N ILE A 194 15.23 -4.56 -2.09
CA ILE A 194 15.93 -5.77 -2.58
C ILE A 194 17.44 -5.56 -2.61
N ASN A 195 17.87 -4.36 -3.02
CA ASN A 195 19.27 -3.99 -3.13
C ASN A 195 19.96 -3.82 -1.77
N HIS A 196 19.22 -3.40 -0.73
CA HIS A 196 19.78 -3.11 0.59
C HIS A 196 19.25 -4.06 1.69
N ARG A 197 18.60 -5.16 1.32
CA ARG A 197 17.88 -6.06 2.25
C ARG A 197 18.76 -6.71 3.32
N TYR A 198 20.07 -6.72 3.12
CA TYR A 198 21.04 -7.30 4.04
C TYR A 198 22.00 -6.28 4.65
N ASP A 199 21.81 -4.98 4.41
CA ASP A 199 22.77 -3.95 4.82
C ASP A 199 22.61 -3.54 6.29
N GLY A 200 21.42 -3.71 6.86
CA GLY A 200 21.15 -3.42 8.26
C GLY A 200 21.63 -4.51 9.22
N GLN A 201 21.44 -4.27 10.52
CA GLN A 201 21.92 -5.17 11.57
C GLN A 201 21.29 -6.56 11.47
N GLN A 202 22.12 -7.59 11.35
CA GLN A 202 21.64 -8.98 11.37
C GLN A 202 21.14 -9.38 12.77
N LEU A 203 19.87 -9.76 12.84
CA LEU A 203 19.18 -10.24 14.04
C LEU A 203 19.24 -11.77 14.15
N TRP A 204 19.08 -12.49 13.03
CA TRP A 204 19.22 -13.95 12.98
C TRP A 204 19.65 -14.46 11.60
N MET A 205 20.15 -15.70 11.56
CA MET A 205 20.54 -16.40 10.34
C MET A 205 19.89 -17.79 10.30
N LEU A 206 18.62 -17.85 9.89
CA LEU A 206 17.85 -19.11 9.89
C LEU A 206 17.85 -19.84 8.53
N GLN A 207 18.48 -19.27 7.51
CA GLN A 207 18.48 -19.80 6.14
C GLN A 207 19.11 -21.20 6.03
N ASN A 208 20.06 -21.53 6.92
CA ASN A 208 20.74 -22.83 6.96
C ASN A 208 20.07 -23.85 7.87
N VAL A 209 19.00 -23.48 8.59
CA VAL A 209 18.30 -24.38 9.50
C VAL A 209 17.34 -25.27 8.70
N PRO A 210 17.45 -26.61 8.81
CA PRO A 210 16.55 -27.52 8.10
C PRO A 210 15.08 -27.24 8.46
N GLY A 211 14.20 -27.20 7.45
CA GLY A 211 12.77 -26.97 7.63
C GLY A 211 12.34 -25.50 7.58
N VAL A 212 13.23 -24.53 7.81
CA VAL A 212 12.86 -23.10 7.79
C VAL A 212 12.44 -22.65 6.40
N HIS A 213 13.15 -23.10 5.36
CA HIS A 213 12.79 -22.79 3.98
C HIS A 213 11.38 -23.29 3.64
N GLN A 214 11.05 -24.53 4.01
CA GLN A 214 9.75 -25.13 3.78
C GLN A 214 8.65 -24.37 4.54
N LEU A 215 8.92 -23.97 5.78
CA LEU A 215 7.99 -23.18 6.60
C LEU A 215 7.71 -21.82 5.95
N VAL A 216 8.76 -21.06 5.60
CA VAL A 216 8.61 -19.74 4.96
C VAL A 216 7.84 -19.86 3.65
N TRP A 217 8.20 -20.85 2.82
CA TRP A 217 7.50 -21.09 1.56
C TRP A 217 6.02 -21.41 1.77
N LEU A 218 5.70 -22.30 2.71
CA LEU A 218 4.32 -22.66 3.03
C LEU A 218 3.54 -21.47 3.60
N SER A 219 4.15 -20.67 4.47
CA SER A 219 3.54 -19.44 4.99
C SER A 219 3.27 -18.43 3.89
N SER A 220 4.21 -18.22 2.96
CA SER A 220 4.01 -17.36 1.79
C SER A 220 2.88 -17.87 0.90
N PHE A 221 2.80 -19.19 0.68
CA PHE A 221 1.71 -19.80 -0.08
C PHE A 221 0.34 -19.57 0.58
N ILE A 222 0.23 -19.80 1.90
CA ILE A 222 -0.99 -19.55 2.67
C ILE A 222 -1.35 -18.06 2.61
N SER A 223 -0.38 -17.17 2.74
CA SER A 223 -0.60 -15.73 2.61
C SER A 223 -1.25 -15.37 1.26
N PHE A 224 -0.70 -15.87 0.14
CA PHE A 224 -1.29 -15.63 -1.18
C PHE A 224 -2.71 -16.19 -1.32
N PHE A 225 -2.99 -17.35 -0.70
CA PHE A 225 -4.34 -17.90 -0.66
C PHE A 225 -5.34 -16.95 0.01
N PHE A 226 -4.93 -16.22 1.05
CA PHE A 226 -5.77 -15.19 1.69
C PHE A 226 -5.91 -13.91 0.86
N LEU A 227 -4.98 -13.61 -0.05
CA LEU A 227 -5.10 -12.48 -0.99
C LEU A 227 -6.07 -12.78 -2.14
N TYR A 228 -6.23 -14.05 -2.51
CA TYR A 228 -7.02 -14.50 -3.66
C TYR A 228 -8.42 -13.86 -3.80
N PRO A 229 -9.25 -13.72 -2.74
CA PRO A 229 -10.57 -13.08 -2.86
C PRO A 229 -10.52 -11.61 -3.27
N SER A 230 -9.44 -10.89 -2.91
CA SER A 230 -9.28 -9.46 -3.20
C SER A 230 -8.86 -9.18 -4.64
N THR A 231 -8.43 -10.20 -5.38
CA THR A 231 -8.01 -10.12 -6.79
C THR A 231 -8.99 -10.76 -7.75
N PHE A 232 -10.13 -11.25 -7.26
CA PHE A 232 -10.97 -12.20 -7.96
C PHE A 232 -11.72 -11.65 -9.20
N ASN A 233 -11.80 -10.32 -9.35
CA ASN A 233 -12.32 -9.66 -10.55
C ASN A 233 -11.21 -8.82 -11.22
N LEU A 234 -10.22 -9.51 -11.80
CA LEU A 234 -9.05 -8.89 -12.43
C LEU A 234 -9.39 -7.75 -13.41
N LEU A 235 -10.49 -7.88 -14.16
CA LEU A 235 -10.94 -6.87 -15.12
C LEU A 235 -11.41 -5.58 -14.42
N GLU A 236 -12.05 -5.67 -13.26
CA GLU A 236 -12.46 -4.50 -12.46
C GLU A 236 -11.26 -3.88 -11.74
N VAL A 237 -10.32 -4.72 -11.28
CA VAL A 237 -9.08 -4.26 -10.64
C VAL A 237 -8.21 -3.49 -11.63
N ALA A 238 -8.12 -3.96 -12.87
CA ALA A 238 -7.40 -3.26 -13.94
C ALA A 238 -8.18 -2.10 -14.58
N ALA A 239 -9.33 -1.70 -14.01
CA ALA A 239 -10.21 -0.65 -14.51
C ALA A 239 -10.73 -0.88 -15.95
N VAL A 240 -10.63 -2.11 -16.46
CA VAL A 240 -11.23 -2.54 -17.73
C VAL A 240 -12.75 -2.57 -17.59
N ASP A 241 -13.23 -3.09 -16.47
CA ASP A 241 -14.63 -3.03 -16.08
C ASP A 241 -14.88 -1.95 -15.02
N LYS A 242 -16.14 -1.48 -14.96
CA LYS A 242 -16.51 -0.52 -13.91
C LYS A 242 -16.45 -1.26 -12.58
N PRO A 243 -15.84 -0.65 -11.56
CA PRO A 243 -15.73 -1.29 -10.27
C PRO A 243 -17.09 -1.48 -9.62
N LYS A 244 -17.32 -2.67 -9.06
CA LYS A 244 -18.54 -2.97 -8.33
C LYS A 244 -18.22 -3.33 -6.89
N MET A 245 -19.17 -3.04 -6.01
CA MET A 245 -19.12 -3.48 -4.62
C MET A 245 -19.69 -4.89 -4.56
N HIS A 246 -18.82 -5.88 -4.32
CA HIS A 246 -19.22 -7.27 -4.13
C HIS A 246 -19.43 -7.55 -2.65
N LEU A 247 -20.66 -7.94 -2.29
CA LEU A 247 -20.96 -8.51 -0.98
C LEU A 247 -20.75 -10.00 -1.07
N TRP A 248 -19.86 -10.54 -0.25
CA TRP A 248 -19.54 -11.97 -0.29
C TRP A 248 -20.26 -12.74 0.81
N GLU A 249 -21.01 -13.77 0.43
CA GLU A 249 -21.77 -14.61 1.37
C GLU A 249 -21.17 -16.00 1.61
N THR A 250 -20.02 -16.30 1.02
CA THR A 250 -19.35 -17.61 1.11
C THR A 250 -17.82 -17.43 1.11
N GLY A 251 -17.06 -18.53 1.18
CA GLY A 251 -15.60 -18.53 1.10
C GLY A 251 -14.89 -17.89 2.30
N ILE A 252 -13.63 -17.53 2.14
CA ILE A 252 -12.77 -17.08 3.27
C ILE A 252 -13.25 -15.77 3.92
N MET A 253 -14.08 -14.99 3.21
CA MET A 253 -14.78 -13.81 3.73
C MET A 253 -15.75 -14.13 4.87
N ARG A 254 -16.20 -15.39 5.01
CA ARG A 254 -16.96 -15.89 6.18
C ARG A 254 -16.09 -16.13 7.40
N ILE A 255 -14.81 -16.47 7.21
CA ILE A 255 -13.87 -16.77 8.29
C ILE A 255 -13.27 -15.47 8.83
N THR A 256 -12.86 -14.56 7.95
CA THR A 256 -12.31 -13.25 8.32
C THR A 256 -12.92 -12.16 7.45
N ARG A 257 -13.27 -11.03 8.07
CA ARG A 257 -13.77 -9.83 7.37
C ARG A 257 -12.66 -9.10 6.60
N HIS A 258 -11.40 -9.42 6.88
CA HIS A 258 -10.22 -8.78 6.27
C HIS A 258 -9.19 -9.83 5.84
N PRO A 259 -9.48 -10.70 4.86
CA PRO A 259 -8.55 -11.75 4.45
C PRO A 259 -7.25 -11.18 3.88
N GLN A 260 -7.30 -10.06 3.17
CA GLN A 260 -6.10 -9.36 2.67
C GLN A 260 -5.17 -8.94 3.82
N MET A 261 -5.71 -8.42 4.92
CA MET A 261 -4.92 -8.05 6.10
C MET A 261 -4.26 -9.30 6.71
N VAL A 262 -5.01 -10.39 6.87
CA VAL A 262 -4.48 -11.64 7.43
C VAL A 262 -3.37 -12.20 6.54
N GLY A 263 -3.58 -12.22 5.22
CA GLY A 263 -2.55 -12.62 4.27
C GLY A 263 -1.30 -11.76 4.37
N GLN A 264 -1.44 -10.43 4.44
CA GLN A 264 -0.30 -9.52 4.59
C GLN A 264 0.46 -9.75 5.91
N VAL A 265 -0.23 -10.03 7.02
CA VAL A 265 0.43 -10.34 8.29
C VAL A 265 1.26 -11.62 8.18
N ILE A 266 0.70 -12.69 7.61
CA ILE A 266 1.41 -13.95 7.40
C ILE A 266 2.63 -13.73 6.48
N TRP A 267 2.48 -12.95 5.41
CA TRP A 267 3.57 -12.56 4.50
C TRP A 267 4.69 -11.84 5.26
N CYS A 268 4.35 -10.82 6.03
CA CYS A 268 5.31 -10.04 6.80
C CYS A 268 6.07 -10.91 7.81
N LEU A 269 5.40 -11.85 8.48
CA LEU A 269 6.06 -12.78 9.41
C LEU A 269 7.02 -13.72 8.66
N ALA A 270 6.60 -14.30 7.53
CA ALA A 270 7.46 -15.16 6.71
C ALA A 270 8.71 -14.42 6.21
N HIS A 271 8.53 -13.18 5.72
CA HIS A 271 9.64 -12.33 5.26
C HIS A 271 10.56 -11.90 6.40
N THR A 272 10.01 -11.60 7.58
CA THR A 272 10.79 -11.29 8.78
C THR A 272 11.69 -12.47 9.12
N VAL A 273 11.11 -13.68 9.25
CA VAL A 273 11.86 -14.91 9.54
C VAL A 273 12.95 -15.18 8.50
N TRP A 274 12.68 -14.94 7.21
CA TRP A 274 13.64 -15.23 6.15
C TRP A 274 14.80 -14.23 6.04
N ILE A 275 14.51 -12.93 6.17
CA ILE A 275 15.51 -11.86 6.00
C ILE A 275 16.38 -11.75 7.25
N GLY A 276 15.77 -11.68 8.42
CA GLY A 276 16.49 -11.66 9.69
C GLY A 276 17.39 -10.46 9.94
N ASN A 277 17.20 -9.34 9.24
CA ASN A 277 17.94 -8.09 9.45
C ASN A 277 16.99 -6.96 9.87
N SER A 278 17.51 -6.01 10.65
CA SER A 278 16.80 -4.81 11.10
C SER A 278 16.95 -3.67 10.09
N PHE A 279 16.03 -2.71 10.15
CA PHE A 279 16.14 -1.41 9.48
C PHE A 279 16.44 -0.30 10.50
N PHE A 280 17.12 -0.62 11.60
CA PHE A 280 17.53 0.36 12.60
C PHE A 280 19.02 0.66 12.46
N PRO A 281 19.43 1.94 12.54
CA PRO A 281 20.83 2.31 12.51
C PRO A 281 21.56 1.81 13.76
N HIS A 282 22.86 1.56 13.60
CA HIS A 282 23.81 1.33 14.69
C HIS A 282 24.14 2.59 15.48
#